data_AF-A0A8T4N0C1-F1
#
_entry.id   AF-A0A8T4N0C1-F1
#
_cell.length_a   1.000
_cell.length_b   1.000
_cell.length_c   1.000
_cell.angle_alpha   90.00
_cell.angle_beta   90.00
_cell.angle_gamma   90.00
#
_symmetry.space_group_name_H-M   'P 1'
#
loop_
_entity.id
_entity.type
_entity.pdbx_description
1 polymer ?
#
loop_
_entity_poly.entity_id
_entity_poly.type
_entity_poly.pdbx_seq_one_letter_code
_entity_poly.pdbx_strand_id
1 'polypeptide(L)'
;MVNDTYAIIYNDGNLTLRDFKKECHKERWIPLLVLRERDGKITIPLFNNLQIAHKCMRRNIPRNVKSGIVELVDEDTENMRKRGWNLEVMSHPRKFTNHPQYSIDFEIYEMVGETDFGYYW
;
A
#
# COMPACT_ATOMS: atom_id res chain seq x y z
N MET A 1 3.93 -12.23 19.64
CA MET A 1 3.25 -10.95 19.38
C MET A 1 3.14 -10.85 17.88
N VAL A 2 1.92 -10.74 17.36
CA VAL A 2 1.70 -10.42 15.94
C VAL A 2 2.20 -8.99 15.77
N ASN A 3 3.12 -8.75 14.84
CA ASN A 3 3.54 -7.39 14.51
C ASN A 3 2.64 -6.91 13.38
N ASP A 4 1.61 -6.15 13.74
CA ASP A 4 0.67 -5.59 12.78
C ASP A 4 1.46 -4.74 11.76
N THR A 5 1.44 -5.19 10.50
CA THR A 5 2.17 -4.56 9.41
C THR A 5 1.16 -3.98 8.43
N TYR A 6 1.22 -2.67 8.23
CA TYR A 6 0.25 -1.96 7.40
C TYR A 6 0.89 -1.51 6.09
N ALA A 7 0.11 -1.58 5.01
CA ALA A 7 0.45 -0.99 3.72
C ALA A 7 -0.67 -0.04 3.25
N ILE A 8 -0.32 0.88 2.35
CA ILE A 8 -1.26 1.86 1.82
C ILE A 8 -1.85 1.34 0.52
N ILE A 9 -3.17 1.33 0.43
CA ILE A 9 -3.91 1.08 -0.82
C ILE A 9 -3.95 2.38 -1.61
N TYR A 10 -3.49 2.34 -2.86
CA TYR A 10 -3.48 3.47 -3.77
C TYR A 10 -3.88 3.01 -5.16
N ASN A 11 -4.86 3.69 -5.75
CA ASN A 11 -5.11 3.63 -7.18
C ASN A 11 -4.82 5.01 -7.77
N ASP A 12 -4.47 5.09 -9.03
CA ASP A 12 -4.24 6.31 -9.79
C ASP A 12 -5.50 7.16 -10.06
N GLY A 13 -6.61 6.87 -9.38
CA GLY A 13 -7.91 7.52 -9.55
C GLY A 13 -8.92 6.72 -10.38
N ASN A 14 -8.50 5.58 -10.95
CA ASN A 14 -9.35 4.78 -11.84
C ASN A 14 -10.31 3.83 -11.12
N LEU A 15 -10.09 3.51 -9.84
CA LEU A 15 -10.97 2.61 -9.09
C LEU A 15 -11.96 3.37 -8.21
N THR A 16 -13.23 3.05 -8.38
CA THR A 16 -14.31 3.56 -7.53
C THR A 16 -14.41 2.74 -6.24
N LEU A 17 -15.15 3.28 -5.26
CA LEU A 17 -15.50 2.58 -4.02
C LEU A 17 -16.18 1.23 -4.27
N ARG A 18 -16.97 1.14 -5.35
CA ARG A 18 -17.70 -0.07 -5.72
C ARG A 18 -16.72 -1.14 -6.21
N ASP A 19 -15.71 -0.75 -6.98
CA ASP A 19 -14.73 -1.67 -7.54
C ASP A 19 -13.88 -2.27 -6.42
N PHE A 20 -13.45 -1.45 -5.45
CA PHE A 20 -12.79 -1.96 -4.24
C PHE A 20 -13.61 -2.99 -3.47
N LYS A 21 -14.91 -2.74 -3.29
CA LYS A 21 -15.79 -3.65 -2.53
C LYS A 21 -16.16 -4.92 -3.30
N LYS A 22 -16.26 -4.85 -4.62
CA LYS A 22 -16.78 -5.96 -5.44
C LYS A 22 -15.70 -6.79 -6.11
N GLU A 23 -14.62 -6.17 -6.53
CA GLU A 23 -13.54 -6.79 -7.28
C GLU A 23 -12.40 -7.07 -6.32
N CYS A 24 -11.75 -6.04 -5.78
CA CYS A 24 -10.56 -6.19 -4.93
C CYS A 24 -10.80 -7.11 -3.71
N HIS A 25 -11.88 -6.88 -2.98
CA HIS A 25 -12.21 -7.70 -1.80
C HIS A 25 -12.59 -9.14 -2.18
N LYS A 26 -13.41 -9.32 -3.21
CA LYS A 26 -13.94 -10.65 -3.61
C LYS A 26 -12.88 -11.50 -4.29
N GLU A 27 -12.05 -10.89 -5.12
CA GLU A 27 -11.01 -11.54 -5.92
C GLU A 27 -9.64 -11.51 -5.23
N ARG A 28 -9.59 -10.96 -4.00
CA ARG A 28 -8.41 -10.96 -3.12
C ARG A 28 -7.19 -10.31 -3.75
N TRP A 29 -7.38 -9.22 -4.47
CA TRP A 29 -6.27 -8.41 -4.99
C TRP A 29 -6.44 -6.95 -4.59
N ILE A 30 -5.33 -6.25 -4.38
CA ILE A 30 -5.32 -4.86 -3.97
C ILE A 30 -4.23 -4.08 -4.69
N PRO A 31 -4.48 -2.81 -5.06
CA PRO A 31 -3.44 -1.94 -5.57
C PRO A 31 -2.71 -1.28 -4.40
N LEU A 32 -1.43 -1.61 -4.23
CA LEU A 32 -0.58 -1.08 -3.18
C LEU A 32 0.21 0.12 -3.68
N LEU A 33 0.33 1.14 -2.84
CA LEU A 33 1.24 2.25 -3.08
C LEU A 33 2.68 1.74 -3.09
N VAL A 34 3.42 2.05 -4.15
CA VAL A 34 4.84 1.75 -4.25
C VAL A 34 5.64 3.01 -4.57
N LEU A 35 6.92 2.97 -4.21
CA LEU A 35 7.94 3.87 -4.73
C LEU A 35 8.67 3.13 -5.83
N ARG A 36 8.52 3.60 -7.07
CA ARG A 36 9.25 3.07 -8.22
C ARG A 36 10.48 3.92 -8.47
N GLU A 37 11.65 3.32 -8.28
CA GLU A 37 12.93 3.94 -8.61
C GLU A 37 13.15 3.97 -10.13
N ARG A 38 14.04 4.84 -10.62
CA ARG A 38 14.30 5.01 -12.07
C ARG A 38 14.84 3.75 -12.76
N ASP A 39 15.51 2.88 -12.02
CA ASP A 39 16.04 1.59 -12.48
C ASP A 39 14.96 0.48 -12.48
N GLY A 40 13.71 0.82 -12.14
CA GLY A 40 12.58 -0.10 -12.08
C GLY A 40 12.43 -0.80 -10.73
N LYS A 41 13.32 -0.54 -9.77
CA LYS A 41 13.23 -1.14 -8.43
C LYS A 41 11.97 -0.67 -7.70
N ILE A 42 11.22 -1.63 -7.18
CA ILE A 42 9.95 -1.40 -6.47
C ILE A 42 10.23 -1.47 -4.97
N THR A 43 9.77 -0.46 -4.25
CA THR A 43 9.80 -0.41 -2.79
C THR A 43 8.40 -0.17 -2.25
N ILE A 44 7.92 -1.06 -1.38
CA ILE A 44 6.64 -0.93 -0.69
C ILE A 44 6.91 -0.28 0.68
N PRO A 45 6.33 0.91 0.94
CA PRO A 45 6.35 1.50 2.27
C PRO A 45 5.43 0.70 3.19
N LEU A 46 6.02 0.11 4.23
CA LEU A 46 5.31 -0.59 5.29
C LEU A 46 5.32 0.24 6.56
N PHE A 47 4.36 -0.01 7.45
CA PHE A 47 4.22 0.72 8.70
C PHE A 47 3.86 -0.25 9.82
N ASN A 48 4.49 -0.11 10.98
CA ASN A 48 4.12 -0.84 12.20
C ASN A 48 3.12 -0.05 13.07
N ASN A 49 2.59 1.05 12.54
CA ASN A 49 1.68 1.93 13.25
C ASN A 49 0.67 2.53 12.27
N LEU A 50 -0.60 2.16 12.46
CA LEU A 50 -1.73 2.60 11.65
C LEU A 50 -1.85 4.12 11.55
N GLN A 51 -1.56 4.87 12.63
CA GLN A 51 -1.63 6.33 12.61
C GLN A 51 -0.52 6.95 11.74
N ILE A 52 0.66 6.33 11.69
CA ILE A 52 1.76 6.77 10.81
C ILE A 52 1.38 6.49 9.36
N ALA A 53 0.86 5.30 9.05
CA ALA A 53 0.35 4.95 7.73
C ALA A 53 -0.71 5.95 7.26
N HIS A 54 -1.71 6.24 8.09
CA HIS A 54 -2.78 7.20 7.77
C HIS A 54 -2.27 8.62 7.55
N LYS A 55 -1.34 9.11 8.39
CA LYS A 55 -0.70 10.42 8.16
C LYS A 55 0.12 10.44 6.87
N CYS A 56 0.83 9.36 6.54
CA CYS A 56 1.59 9.23 5.31
C CYS A 56 0.68 9.27 4.09
N MET A 57 -0.40 8.47 4.11
CA MET A 57 -1.44 8.42 3.07
C MET A 57 -1.98 9.83 2.76
N ARG A 58 -2.43 10.56 3.79
CA ARG A 58 -2.97 11.92 3.65
C ARG A 58 -1.99 12.97 3.13
N ARG A 59 -0.68 12.74 3.28
CA ARG A 59 0.37 13.67 2.81
C ARG A 59 0.74 13.46 1.35
N ASN A 60 0.46 12.28 0.81
CA ASN A 60 0.97 11.84 -0.48
C ASN A 60 -0.12 11.60 -1.52
N ILE A 61 -1.30 11.17 -1.09
CA ILE A 61 -2.39 10.82 -1.99
C ILE A 61 -3.36 12.02 -2.13
N PRO A 62 -3.71 12.43 -3.35
CA PRO A 62 -4.72 13.47 -3.58
C PRO A 62 -6.07 13.11 -2.94
N ARG A 63 -6.78 14.10 -2.39
CA ARG A 63 -8.07 13.87 -1.68
C ARG A 63 -9.20 13.33 -2.56
N ASN A 64 -9.11 13.53 -3.87
CA ASN A 64 -10.08 13.02 -4.84
C ASN A 64 -9.84 11.54 -5.20
N VAL A 65 -8.67 10.99 -4.85
CA VAL A 65 -8.31 9.60 -5.09
C VAL A 65 -8.75 8.75 -3.91
N LYS A 66 -9.46 7.65 -4.19
CA LYS A 66 -9.84 6.69 -3.16
C LYS A 66 -8.60 5.92 -2.69
N SER A 67 -8.39 5.85 -1.40
CA SER A 67 -7.25 5.17 -0.81
C SER A 67 -7.66 4.53 0.51
N GLY A 68 -6.80 3.70 1.07
CA GLY A 68 -7.07 2.98 2.31
C GLY A 68 -5.80 2.40 2.90
N ILE A 69 -5.96 1.65 3.98
CA ILE A 69 -4.87 0.95 4.64
C ILE A 69 -5.29 -0.49 4.79
N VAL A 70 -4.37 -1.40 4.49
CA VAL A 70 -4.54 -2.84 4.67
C VAL A 70 -3.55 -3.31 5.71
N GLU A 71 -3.98 -4.26 6.54
CA GLU A 71 -3.10 -5.03 7.40
C GLU A 71 -2.62 -6.26 6.63
N LEU A 72 -1.31 -6.48 6.64
CA LEU A 72 -0.65 -7.59 5.96
C LEU A 72 -0.26 -8.63 7.01
N VAL A 73 -0.51 -9.90 6.69
CA VAL A 73 0.04 -11.00 7.50
C VAL A 73 1.49 -11.26 7.12
N ASP A 74 2.23 -11.95 7.99
CA ASP A 74 3.65 -12.27 7.76
C ASP A 74 3.87 -12.95 6.40
N GLU A 75 2.97 -13.85 6.02
CA GLU A 75 3.00 -14.57 4.73
C GLU A 75 2.88 -13.63 3.54
N ASP A 76 2.12 -12.53 3.65
CA ASP A 76 2.02 -11.54 2.58
C ASP A 76 3.38 -10.86 2.36
N THR A 77 4.02 -10.42 3.45
CA THR A 77 5.33 -9.76 3.35
C THR A 77 6.39 -10.71 2.79
N GLU A 78 6.33 -12.00 3.13
CA GLU A 78 7.23 -13.00 2.61
C GLU A 78 7.02 -13.23 1.11
N ASN A 79 5.78 -13.29 0.65
CA ASN A 79 5.46 -13.40 -0.77
C ASN A 79 5.87 -12.16 -1.56
N MET A 80 5.73 -10.97 -0.99
CA MET A 80 6.25 -9.73 -1.59
C MET A 80 7.78 -9.76 -1.77
N ARG A 81 8.52 -10.24 -0.77
CA ARG A 81 9.99 -10.43 -0.89
C ARG A 81 10.35 -11.43 -1.99
N LYS A 82 9.62 -12.55 -2.08
CA LYS A 82 9.81 -13.56 -3.14
C LYS A 82 9.54 -13.01 -4.54
N ARG A 83 8.66 -12.02 -4.69
CA ARG A 83 8.42 -11.28 -5.95
C ARG A 83 9.56 -10.30 -6.29
N GLY A 84 10.56 -10.14 -5.42
CA GLY A 84 11.68 -9.22 -5.61
C GLY A 84 11.37 -7.77 -5.21
N TRP A 85 10.25 -7.52 -4.53
CA TRP A 85 9.93 -6.20 -4.01
C TRP A 85 10.71 -5.89 -2.73
N ASN A 86 11.21 -4.66 -2.61
CA ASN A 86 11.82 -4.21 -1.38
C ASN A 86 10.73 -3.75 -0.41
N LEU A 87 10.89 -4.07 0.87
CA LEU A 87 9.96 -3.68 1.91
C LEU A 87 10.69 -2.74 2.86
N GLU A 88 10.23 -1.50 2.98
CA GLU A 88 10.82 -0.50 3.86
C GLU A 88 9.84 -0.10 4.96
N VAL A 89 10.17 -0.42 6.21
CA VAL A 89 9.36 -0.01 7.36
C VAL A 89 9.61 1.46 7.69
N MET A 90 8.57 2.26 7.58
CA MET A 90 8.58 3.70 7.81
C MET A 90 8.24 4.01 9.27
N SER A 91 9.18 4.65 9.98
CA SER A 91 8.99 5.09 11.37
C SER A 91 8.35 6.48 11.51
N HIS A 92 8.10 7.18 10.40
CA HIS A 92 7.50 8.51 10.39
C HIS A 92 6.76 8.77 9.05
N PRO A 93 5.75 9.66 9.00
CA PRO A 93 4.91 9.84 7.83
C PRO A 93 5.61 10.68 6.75
N ARG A 94 6.54 10.07 6.00
CA ARG A 94 7.33 10.74 4.94
C ARG A 94 6.45 11.29 3.82
N LYS A 95 6.92 12.36 3.17
CA LYS A 95 6.32 12.89 1.94
C LYS A 95 7.20 12.47 0.76
N PHE A 96 6.61 11.77 -0.20
CA PHE A 96 7.25 11.16 -1.36
C PHE A 96 7.14 12.03 -2.62
N THR A 97 6.11 12.89 -2.69
CA THR A 97 5.93 13.81 -3.82
C THR A 97 7.14 14.75 -3.90
N ASN A 98 7.86 14.75 -5.03
CA ASN A 98 9.04 15.58 -5.37
C ASN A 98 10.43 14.96 -5.15
N HIS A 99 10.57 13.64 -5.04
CA HIS A 99 11.91 13.02 -4.97
C HIS A 99 12.53 12.81 -6.37
N PRO A 100 13.82 13.11 -6.59
CA PRO A 100 14.43 12.94 -7.90
C PRO A 100 14.62 11.47 -8.31
N GLN A 101 14.72 10.54 -7.36
CA GLN A 101 15.09 9.14 -7.64
C GLN A 101 13.90 8.18 -7.79
N TYR A 102 12.71 8.55 -7.33
CA TYR A 102 11.53 7.69 -7.39
C TYR A 102 10.24 8.48 -7.59
N SER A 103 9.22 7.81 -8.12
CA SER A 103 7.84 8.30 -8.20
C SER A 103 6.90 7.43 -7.37
N ILE A 104 5.78 8.02 -6.94
CA ILE A 104 4.64 7.25 -6.42
C ILE A 104 4.00 6.54 -7.61
N ASP A 105 3.76 5.25 -7.46
CA ASP A 105 3.06 4.39 -8.41
C ASP A 105 2.22 3.35 -7.62
N PHE A 106 1.62 2.36 -8.30
CA PHE A 106 1.03 1.21 -7.65
C PHE A 106 1.45 -0.13 -8.27
N GLU A 107 1.32 -1.18 -7.49
CA GLU A 107 1.44 -2.58 -7.94
C GLU A 107 0.24 -3.38 -7.44
N ILE A 108 -0.19 -4.36 -8.24
CA ILE A 108 -1.27 -5.26 -7.86
C ILE A 108 -0.70 -6.41 -7.03
N TYR A 109 -1.20 -6.53 -5.81
CA TYR A 109 -0.86 -7.61 -4.90
C TYR A 109 -2.06 -8.52 -4.67
N GLU A 110 -1.86 -9.82 -4.84
CA GLU A 110 -2.84 -10.86 -4.53
C GLU A 110 -2.61 -11.35 -3.11
N MET A 111 -3.61 -11.21 -2.25
CA MET A 111 -3.53 -11.50 -0.84
C MET A 111 -3.69 -12.99 -0.56
N VAL A 112 -2.95 -13.49 0.43
CA VAL A 112 -2.94 -14.93 0.73
C VAL A 112 -4.19 -15.38 1.50
N GLY A 113 -4.72 -14.52 2.36
CA GLY A 113 -5.86 -14.81 3.23
C GLY A 113 -6.99 -13.79 3.15
N GLU A 114 -8.06 -14.04 3.91
CA GLU A 114 -9.07 -13.01 4.18
C GLU A 114 -8.45 -11.94 5.10
N THR A 115 -8.49 -10.69 4.66
CA THR A 115 -7.94 -9.55 5.39
C THR A 115 -9.06 -8.55 5.62
N ASP A 116 -9.11 -8.04 6.85
CA ASP A 116 -10.02 -6.97 7.20
C ASP A 116 -9.51 -5.65 6.60
N PHE A 117 -10.36 -5.05 5.78
CA PHE A 117 -10.06 -3.77 5.15
C PHE A 117 -10.39 -2.64 6.12
N GLY A 118 -9.34 -1.97 6.62
CA GLY A 118 -9.47 -0.66 7.24
C GLY A 118 -9.81 0.40 6.18
N TYR A 119 -11.10 0.56 5.86
CA TYR A 119 -11.52 1.59 4.92
C TYR A 119 -11.41 2.98 5.56
N TYR A 120 -10.42 3.76 5.14
CA TYR A 120 -10.26 5.17 5.51
C TYR A 120 -10.52 6.04 4.27
N TRP A 121 -11.80 6.28 3.96
CA TRP A 121 -12.23 7.10 2.81
C TRP A 121 -12.04 8.60 3.03
#